data_AF-A0AAN0WCP3-F1
#
_entry.id   AF-A0AAN0WCP3-F1
#
_cell.length_a   1.000
_cell.length_b   1.000
_cell.length_c   1.000
_cell.angle_alpha   90.00
_cell.angle_beta   90.00
_cell.angle_gamma   90.00
#
_symmetry.space_group_name_H-M   'P 1'
#
loop_
_entity.id
_entity.type
_entity.pdbx_description
1 polymer ?
#
loop_
_entity_poly.entity_id
_entity_poly.type
_entity_poly.pdbx_seq_one_letter_code
_entity_poly.pdbx_strand_id
1 'polypeptide(L)'
;MKELVSTARIGRSLGIHLILATQKPSGVVDDQIWSNSKFKLSLKVQNTSDSMEILKTPDAAEITLPGRAYLQVGNNEIYELFQSAWSGANYVPDQDDQDMLDTTIYAINDLGQYEPISADLSGLANQKEITKVPTELEAVVDWIHARAKKLGIAQLPKPWLPPLEERIYLPELHAVDFRESWQNEKTDLEPVIGFADLPEMQEQKVLQLNMAKDGHILIYSSPGYGKSTFLQTTVMDLARVNNPENLHVYLLDFGTNGLLPLKELPHVADTIMIDETEKISKLIRLTSSEIKKRKRRLSQYGVANLKMYEKASKEHVPDLLFVIDNYDAVREADNSDAFEKMITQIAREGASIGLHLVISASRQNAMRMQVLSNIKIQIPLYLIDRTDVRAIVGKTDIEIEEIPGRGIVKLDNPILFQTALPASGTDTLAIIENIQKEAKEMDRFWSGKRPAPIPVMPEVLEFPQFAANPAAKEYAEKGWIPSWSLKM
;
A
#
# COMPACT_ATOMS: atom_id res chain seq x y z
N MET A 1 21.28 -13.58 -10.09
CA MET A 1 22.43 -14.52 -10.25
C MET A 1 23.58 -14.21 -9.29
N LYS A 2 24.09 -12.97 -9.21
CA LYS A 2 25.16 -12.60 -8.25
C LYS A 2 24.86 -12.96 -6.79
N GLU A 3 23.63 -12.76 -6.33
CA GLU A 3 23.23 -13.13 -4.97
C GLU A 3 23.19 -14.64 -4.74
N LEU A 4 22.71 -15.42 -5.71
CA LEU A 4 22.72 -16.89 -5.65
C LEU A 4 24.14 -17.45 -5.55
N VAL A 5 25.08 -16.87 -6.30
CA VAL A 5 26.51 -17.21 -6.21
C VAL A 5 27.07 -16.86 -4.83
N SER A 6 26.71 -15.70 -4.27
CA SER A 6 27.10 -15.30 -2.92
C SER A 6 26.58 -16.30 -1.87
N THR A 7 25.33 -16.71 -1.98
CA THR A 7 24.70 -17.73 -1.12
C THR A 7 25.39 -19.08 -1.27
N ALA A 8 25.71 -19.52 -2.49
CA ALA A 8 26.46 -20.76 -2.73
C ALA A 8 27.87 -20.73 -2.08
N ARG A 9 28.50 -19.55 -2.02
CA ARG A 9 29.83 -19.36 -1.43
C ARG A 9 29.80 -19.28 0.11
N ILE A 10 28.88 -18.50 0.68
CA ILE A 10 28.86 -18.16 2.12
C ILE A 10 27.94 -19.10 2.91
N GLY A 11 26.94 -19.70 2.25
CA GLY A 11 25.86 -20.45 2.87
C GLY A 11 26.32 -21.59 3.77
N ARG A 12 27.41 -22.28 3.43
CA ARG A 12 27.97 -23.38 4.26
C ARG A 12 28.31 -22.93 5.69
N SER A 13 28.86 -21.73 5.85
CA SER A 13 29.22 -21.19 7.17
C SER A 13 27.99 -20.78 8.00
N LEU A 14 26.88 -20.48 7.33
CA LEU A 14 25.61 -20.05 7.92
C LEU A 14 24.59 -21.19 8.08
N GLY A 15 24.94 -22.42 7.67
CA GLY A 15 24.02 -23.56 7.67
C GLY A 15 22.94 -23.51 6.59
N ILE A 16 23.12 -22.68 5.55
CA ILE A 16 22.20 -22.57 4.42
C ILE A 16 22.60 -23.57 3.34
N HIS A 17 21.68 -24.47 3.00
CA HIS A 17 21.81 -25.43 1.90
C HIS A 17 20.97 -24.97 0.70
N LEU A 18 21.60 -24.80 -0.45
CA LEU A 18 20.94 -24.35 -1.68
C LEU A 18 20.78 -25.53 -2.64
N ILE A 19 19.55 -25.80 -3.08
CA ILE A 19 19.24 -26.72 -4.18
C ILE A 19 18.78 -25.86 -5.36
N LEU A 20 19.53 -25.91 -6.46
CA LEU A 20 19.18 -25.23 -7.70
C LEU A 20 18.59 -26.24 -8.68
N ALA A 21 17.36 -25.98 -9.14
CA ALA A 21 16.69 -26.78 -10.15
C ALA A 21 16.39 -25.90 -11.37
N THR A 22 16.71 -26.40 -12.56
CA THR A 22 16.41 -25.73 -13.84
C THR A 22 16.01 -26.76 -14.88
N GLN A 23 15.11 -26.37 -15.79
CA GLN A 23 14.75 -27.20 -16.94
C GLN A 23 15.80 -27.11 -18.07
N LYS A 24 16.57 -26.01 -18.11
CA LYS A 24 17.63 -25.77 -19.09
C LYS A 24 18.87 -25.25 -18.35
N PRO A 25 19.95 -26.04 -18.22
CA PRO A 25 21.16 -25.60 -17.53
C PRO A 25 21.88 -24.47 -18.25
N SER A 26 21.73 -24.41 -19.58
CA SER A 26 22.38 -23.44 -20.47
C SER A 26 22.22 -22.00 -19.98
N GLY A 27 23.33 -21.41 -19.54
CA GLY A 27 23.40 -20.00 -19.11
C GLY A 27 22.89 -19.72 -17.70
N VAL A 28 22.45 -20.75 -16.97
CA VAL A 28 22.05 -20.67 -15.55
C VAL A 28 23.16 -21.24 -14.66
N VAL A 29 23.87 -22.27 -15.12
CA VAL A 29 24.97 -22.91 -14.40
C VAL A 29 26.29 -22.30 -14.88
N ASP A 30 26.86 -21.40 -14.08
CA ASP A 30 28.20 -20.86 -14.33
C ASP A 30 29.28 -21.71 -13.63
N ASP A 31 30.55 -21.46 -13.96
CA ASP A 31 31.70 -22.16 -13.35
C ASP A 31 31.76 -21.97 -11.83
N GLN A 32 31.20 -20.88 -11.31
CA GLN A 32 31.17 -20.60 -9.87
C GLN A 32 30.15 -21.49 -9.16
N ILE A 33 28.95 -21.66 -9.72
CA ILE A 33 27.95 -22.60 -9.22
C ILE A 33 28.49 -24.02 -9.32
N TRP A 34 29.12 -24.38 -10.45
CA TRP A 34 29.66 -25.72 -10.66
C TRP A 34 30.75 -26.07 -9.64
N SER A 35 31.69 -25.15 -9.38
CA SER A 35 32.80 -25.34 -8.42
C SER A 35 32.35 -25.37 -6.96
N ASN A 36 31.24 -24.72 -6.61
CA ASN A 36 30.68 -24.72 -5.25
C ASN A 36 29.61 -25.81 -5.02
N SER A 37 29.19 -26.53 -6.08
CA SER A 37 28.17 -27.59 -5.98
C SER A 37 28.81 -28.98 -5.88
N LYS A 38 28.83 -29.54 -4.66
CA LYS A 38 29.35 -30.89 -4.43
C LYS A 38 28.48 -31.99 -5.03
N PHE A 39 27.16 -31.81 -4.99
CA PHE A 39 26.18 -32.76 -5.49
C PHE A 39 25.54 -32.22 -6.76
N LYS A 40 25.45 -33.07 -7.79
CA LYS A 40 24.85 -32.73 -9.07
C LYS A 40 23.91 -33.86 -9.45
N LEU A 41 22.69 -33.50 -9.82
CA LEU A 41 21.65 -34.46 -10.17
C LEU A 41 21.06 -34.02 -11.50
N SER A 42 21.06 -34.92 -12.49
CA SER A 42 20.43 -34.66 -13.78
C SER A 42 19.38 -35.72 -14.06
N LEU A 43 18.13 -35.28 -14.16
CA LEU A 43 17.06 -36.01 -14.82
C LEU A 43 17.25 -35.97 -16.34
N LYS A 44 16.31 -36.55 -17.09
CA LYS A 44 16.28 -36.46 -18.55
C LYS A 44 16.36 -35.00 -19.01
N VAL A 45 17.37 -34.69 -19.81
CA VAL A 45 17.53 -33.40 -20.50
C VAL A 45 17.25 -33.55 -21.99
N GLN A 46 16.94 -32.44 -22.68
CA GLN A 46 16.57 -32.48 -24.11
C GLN A 46 17.77 -32.76 -25.01
N ASN A 47 18.94 -32.18 -24.72
CA ASN A 47 20.12 -32.25 -25.57
C ASN A 47 21.34 -32.77 -24.80
N THR A 48 22.27 -33.39 -25.52
CA THR A 48 23.56 -33.83 -24.96
C THR A 48 24.37 -32.66 -24.39
N SER A 49 24.28 -31.47 -25.00
CA SER A 49 24.95 -30.26 -24.50
C SER A 49 24.49 -29.88 -23.09
N ASP A 50 23.19 -30.00 -22.79
CA ASP A 50 22.64 -29.71 -21.46
C ASP A 50 23.17 -30.71 -20.42
N SER A 51 23.31 -31.98 -20.81
CA SER A 51 23.91 -33.01 -19.96
C SER A 51 25.39 -32.73 -19.71
N MET A 52 26.14 -32.32 -20.74
CA MET A 52 27.56 -31.96 -20.59
C MET A 52 27.76 -30.75 -19.66
N GLU A 53 26.81 -29.81 -19.63
CA GLU A 53 26.93 -28.64 -18.77
C GLU A 53 26.84 -28.99 -17.29
N ILE A 54 25.92 -29.90 -16.92
CA ILE A 54 25.72 -30.35 -15.54
C ILE A 54 26.76 -31.41 -15.15
N LEU A 55 26.82 -32.52 -15.90
CA LEU A 55 27.55 -33.74 -15.52
C LEU A 55 28.91 -33.92 -16.20
N LYS A 56 29.19 -33.12 -17.25
CA LYS A 56 30.33 -33.31 -18.16
C LYS A 56 30.31 -34.65 -18.91
N THR A 57 29.14 -35.29 -18.98
CA THR A 57 28.85 -36.51 -19.74
C THR A 57 27.51 -36.35 -20.50
N PRO A 58 27.30 -37.02 -21.65
CA PRO A 58 26.07 -36.87 -22.44
C PRO A 58 24.90 -37.72 -21.91
N ASP A 59 25.15 -38.58 -20.92
CA ASP A 59 24.30 -39.71 -20.55
C ASP A 59 22.88 -39.32 -20.12
N ALA A 60 22.69 -38.14 -19.51
CA ALA A 60 21.36 -37.73 -19.06
C ALA A 60 20.39 -37.43 -20.22
N ALA A 61 20.90 -37.16 -21.42
CA ALA A 61 20.07 -36.99 -22.61
C ALA A 61 19.47 -38.32 -23.11
N GLU A 62 20.11 -39.45 -22.78
CA GLU A 62 19.68 -40.79 -23.20
C GLU A 62 18.64 -41.42 -22.26
N ILE A 63 18.31 -40.75 -21.14
CA ILE A 63 17.31 -41.24 -20.20
C ILE A 63 15.94 -41.33 -20.88
N THR A 64 15.32 -42.51 -20.79
CA THR A 64 14.00 -42.78 -21.39
C THR A 64 12.87 -42.79 -20.37
N LEU A 65 13.14 -43.32 -19.17
CA LEU A 65 12.13 -43.53 -18.14
C LEU A 65 12.00 -42.31 -17.20
N PRO A 66 10.78 -41.84 -16.91
CA PRO A 66 10.55 -40.81 -15.90
C PRO A 66 11.08 -41.21 -14.52
N GLY A 67 11.64 -40.24 -13.80
CA GLY A 67 12.23 -40.45 -12.47
C GLY A 67 13.62 -41.07 -12.46
N ARG A 68 14.15 -41.57 -13.60
CA ARG A 68 15.57 -41.91 -13.69
C ARG A 68 16.44 -40.66 -13.70
N ALA A 69 17.51 -40.66 -12.92
CA ALA A 69 18.47 -39.57 -12.85
C ALA A 69 19.90 -40.09 -12.62
N TYR A 70 20.87 -39.33 -13.10
CA TYR A 70 22.28 -39.51 -12.72
C TYR A 70 22.60 -38.64 -11.50
N LEU A 71 23.22 -39.23 -10.50
CA LEU A 71 23.81 -38.54 -9.35
C LEU A 71 25.33 -38.52 -9.53
N GLN A 72 25.90 -37.32 -9.57
CA GLN A 72 27.35 -37.10 -9.52
C GLN A 72 27.72 -36.39 -8.21
N VAL A 73 28.69 -36.96 -7.48
CA VAL A 73 29.25 -36.37 -6.25
C VAL A 73 30.72 -36.06 -6.46
N GLY A 74 31.13 -34.84 -6.11
CA GLY A 74 32.51 -34.37 -6.26
C GLY A 74 32.94 -34.27 -7.73
N ASN A 75 34.22 -34.57 -8.00
CA ASN A 75 34.77 -34.67 -9.35
C ASN A 75 34.68 -36.13 -9.84
N ASN A 76 33.45 -36.63 -9.97
CA ASN A 76 33.18 -38.00 -10.40
C ASN A 76 33.62 -39.10 -9.41
N GLU A 77 33.61 -38.79 -8.11
CA GLU A 77 33.88 -39.77 -7.04
C GLU A 77 32.77 -40.81 -6.96
N ILE A 78 31.53 -40.37 -7.19
CA ILE A 78 30.34 -41.22 -7.32
C ILE A 78 29.61 -40.73 -8.57
N TYR A 79 29.29 -41.66 -9.47
CA TYR A 79 28.49 -41.40 -10.66
C TYR A 79 27.55 -42.59 -10.89
N GLU A 80 26.31 -42.44 -10.44
CA GLU A 80 25.34 -43.54 -10.41
C GLU A 80 24.02 -43.15 -11.07
N LEU A 81 23.46 -44.10 -11.83
CA LEU A 81 22.09 -44.02 -12.32
C LEU A 81 21.17 -44.58 -11.25
N PHE A 82 20.17 -43.81 -10.83
CA PHE A 82 19.16 -44.26 -9.88
C PHE A 82 17.75 -43.93 -10.37
N GLN A 83 16.76 -44.54 -9.71
CA GLN A 83 15.34 -44.30 -9.93
C GLN A 83 14.76 -43.57 -8.72
N SER A 84 14.14 -42.41 -8.93
CA SER A 84 13.46 -41.68 -7.86
C SER A 84 12.18 -42.40 -7.45
N ALA A 85 11.89 -42.41 -6.14
CA ALA A 85 10.58 -42.77 -5.63
C ALA A 85 9.51 -41.76 -6.10
N TRP A 86 8.25 -42.21 -6.20
CA TRP A 86 7.11 -41.38 -6.59
C TRP A 86 6.06 -41.42 -5.49
N SER A 87 5.79 -40.28 -4.86
CA SER A 87 4.83 -40.13 -3.75
C SER A 87 3.45 -39.62 -4.21
N GLY A 88 3.17 -39.69 -5.51
CA GLY A 88 1.90 -39.24 -6.10
C GLY A 88 0.85 -40.34 -6.23
N ALA A 89 1.13 -41.54 -5.71
CA ALA A 89 0.18 -42.64 -5.67
C ALA A 89 -0.99 -42.32 -4.71
N ASN A 90 -2.15 -42.92 -4.95
CA ASN A 90 -3.30 -42.78 -4.07
C ASN A 90 -3.02 -43.47 -2.74
N TYR A 91 -3.32 -42.81 -1.62
CA TYR A 91 -3.20 -43.37 -0.29
C TYR A 91 -4.49 -44.10 0.10
N VAL A 92 -4.41 -45.42 0.22
CA VAL A 92 -5.51 -46.25 0.76
C VAL A 92 -5.10 -46.71 2.16
N PRO A 93 -5.75 -46.20 3.23
CA PRO A 93 -5.50 -46.68 4.58
C PRO A 93 -5.86 -48.17 4.67
N ASP A 94 -5.00 -48.97 5.29
CA ASP A 94 -5.23 -50.40 5.54
C ASP A 94 -5.44 -51.25 4.26
N GLN A 95 -4.79 -50.88 3.15
CA GLN A 95 -4.67 -51.80 2.02
C GLN A 95 -3.72 -52.92 2.45
N ASP A 96 -4.27 -54.07 2.86
CA ASP A 96 -3.50 -55.30 2.96
C ASP A 96 -2.81 -55.52 1.60
N ASP A 97 -1.54 -55.94 1.60
CA ASP A 97 -0.80 -56.46 0.44
C ASP A 97 -1.45 -57.78 -0.05
N GLN A 98 -2.76 -57.79 -0.29
CA GLN A 98 -3.37 -58.81 -1.12
C GLN A 98 -2.99 -58.44 -2.54
N ASP A 99 -1.94 -59.11 -3.02
CA ASP A 99 -1.59 -59.23 -4.43
C ASP A 99 -2.83 -59.02 -5.29
N MET A 100 -2.80 -58.02 -6.19
CA MET A 100 -3.75 -57.99 -7.31
C MET A 100 -3.50 -59.27 -8.12
N LEU A 101 -4.12 -60.36 -7.71
CA LEU A 101 -4.17 -61.61 -8.44
C LEU A 101 -4.94 -61.28 -9.72
N ASP A 102 -4.21 -61.26 -10.83
CA ASP A 102 -4.76 -61.09 -12.16
C ASP A 102 -5.78 -62.20 -12.41
N THR A 103 -7.06 -61.89 -12.18
CA THR A 103 -8.21 -62.81 -12.33
C THR A 103 -8.65 -62.93 -13.78
N THR A 104 -7.71 -62.88 -14.71
CA THR A 104 -7.98 -63.11 -16.14
C THR A 104 -8.19 -64.60 -16.40
N ILE A 105 -9.41 -64.97 -16.81
CA ILE A 105 -9.74 -66.36 -17.16
C ILE A 105 -9.31 -66.58 -18.61
N TYR A 106 -8.39 -67.52 -18.83
CA TYR A 106 -7.93 -67.93 -20.16
C TYR A 106 -8.56 -69.26 -20.58
N ALA A 107 -9.07 -69.33 -21.82
CA ALA A 107 -9.29 -70.60 -22.50
C ALA A 107 -8.01 -71.03 -23.21
N ILE A 108 -7.72 -72.32 -23.19
CA ILE A 108 -6.65 -72.90 -24.00
C ILE A 108 -7.31 -73.46 -25.25
N ASN A 109 -6.92 -72.93 -26.42
CA ASN A 109 -7.44 -73.42 -27.70
C ASN A 109 -6.79 -74.76 -28.10
N ASP A 110 -7.31 -75.42 -29.14
CA ASP A 110 -6.84 -76.74 -29.61
C ASP A 110 -5.37 -76.77 -30.07
N LEU A 111 -4.72 -75.60 -30.18
CA LEU A 111 -3.31 -75.40 -30.51
C LEU A 111 -2.43 -75.14 -29.27
N GLY A 112 -3.00 -75.14 -28.07
CA GLY A 112 -2.30 -74.92 -26.81
C GLY A 112 -2.00 -73.46 -26.48
N GLN A 113 -2.65 -72.50 -27.14
CA GLN A 113 -2.46 -71.07 -26.90
C GLN A 113 -3.54 -70.52 -25.96
N TYR A 114 -3.15 -69.59 -25.08
CA TYR A 114 -4.04 -68.95 -24.12
C TYR A 114 -4.79 -67.78 -24.77
N GLU A 115 -6.12 -67.85 -24.79
CA GLU A 115 -7.01 -66.77 -25.22
C GLU A 115 -7.82 -66.24 -24.02
N PRO A 116 -7.73 -64.95 -23.68
CA PRO A 116 -8.48 -64.39 -22.56
C PRO A 116 -9.98 -64.32 -22.87
N ILE A 117 -10.81 -64.94 -22.02
CA ILE A 117 -12.28 -64.96 -22.17
C ILE A 117 -12.93 -63.76 -21.45
N SER A 118 -12.28 -63.21 -20.44
CA SER A 118 -12.75 -62.01 -19.72
C SER A 118 -11.62 -60.99 -19.54
N ALA A 119 -11.94 -59.69 -19.60
CA ALA A 119 -11.05 -58.65 -19.09
C ALA A 119 -11.01 -58.72 -17.57
N ASP A 120 -9.88 -58.30 -16.96
CA ASP A 120 -9.65 -58.34 -15.51
C ASP A 120 -10.87 -57.81 -14.73
N LEU A 121 -11.45 -58.69 -13.91
CA LEU A 121 -12.66 -58.44 -13.13
C LEU A 121 -12.36 -57.93 -11.71
N SER A 122 -11.09 -57.71 -11.36
CA SER A 122 -10.62 -57.33 -10.02
C SER A 122 -11.21 -56.01 -9.49
N GLY A 123 -11.82 -55.17 -10.37
CA GLY A 123 -12.33 -53.84 -10.02
C GLY A 123 -13.85 -53.67 -9.91
N LEU A 124 -14.68 -54.72 -10.07
CA LEU A 124 -16.14 -54.56 -10.18
C LEU A 124 -16.91 -54.49 -8.84
N ALA A 125 -16.26 -54.75 -7.70
CA ALA A 125 -16.97 -54.93 -6.43
C ALA A 125 -17.18 -53.65 -5.59
N ASN A 126 -16.55 -52.52 -5.89
CA ASN A 126 -16.65 -51.31 -5.04
C ASN A 126 -16.68 -50.00 -5.84
N GLN A 127 -17.75 -49.75 -6.60
CA GLN A 127 -18.12 -48.39 -6.98
C GLN A 127 -18.96 -47.76 -5.86
N LYS A 128 -18.30 -47.36 -4.76
CA LYS A 128 -18.83 -46.32 -3.87
C LYS A 128 -18.17 -45.00 -4.26
N GLU A 129 -19.01 -43.97 -4.30
CA GLU A 129 -18.75 -42.53 -4.49
C GLU A 129 -17.30 -42.13 -4.80
N ILE A 130 -17.12 -41.37 -5.88
CA ILE A 130 -15.86 -40.72 -6.26
C ILE A 130 -15.52 -39.64 -5.22
N THR A 131 -15.13 -40.05 -4.01
CA THR A 131 -14.41 -39.21 -3.06
C THR A 131 -12.96 -39.22 -3.50
N LYS A 132 -12.41 -38.04 -3.79
CA LYS A 132 -11.02 -37.84 -4.18
C LYS A 132 -10.11 -38.47 -3.10
N VAL A 133 -9.47 -39.59 -3.42
CA VAL A 133 -8.51 -40.26 -2.53
C VAL A 133 -7.27 -39.37 -2.44
N PRO A 134 -6.79 -39.00 -1.25
CA PRO A 134 -5.58 -38.19 -1.12
C PRO A 134 -4.37 -38.97 -1.63
N THR A 135 -3.35 -38.25 -2.09
CA THR A 135 -2.06 -38.86 -2.43
C THR A 135 -1.30 -39.27 -1.17
N GLU A 136 -0.35 -40.20 -1.29
CA GLU A 136 0.58 -40.56 -0.20
C GLU A 136 1.31 -39.33 0.35
N LEU A 137 1.74 -38.42 -0.54
CA LEU A 137 2.36 -37.15 -0.13
C LEU A 137 1.42 -36.31 0.74
N GLU A 138 0.17 -36.10 0.30
CA GLU A 138 -0.82 -35.34 1.06
C GLU A 138 -1.07 -35.98 2.43
N ALA A 139 -1.23 -37.29 2.48
CA ALA A 139 -1.43 -38.02 3.74
C ALA A 139 -0.26 -37.84 4.72
N VAL A 140 0.98 -37.93 4.24
CA VAL A 140 2.18 -37.70 5.07
C VAL A 140 2.25 -36.25 5.55
N VAL A 141 2.01 -35.28 4.67
CA VAL A 141 2.03 -33.85 5.02
C VAL A 141 0.96 -33.52 6.07
N ASP A 142 -0.27 -34.02 5.89
CA ASP A 142 -1.37 -33.82 6.82
C ASP A 142 -1.10 -34.45 8.18
N TRP A 143 -0.53 -35.66 8.19
CA TRP A 143 -0.14 -36.33 9.42
C TRP A 143 0.95 -35.56 10.18
N ILE A 144 2.00 -35.09 9.48
CA ILE A 144 3.07 -34.27 10.07
C ILE A 144 2.48 -32.97 10.63
N HIS A 145 1.61 -32.30 9.88
CA HIS A 145 0.95 -31.06 10.31
C HIS A 145 0.10 -31.27 11.57
N ALA A 146 -0.76 -32.29 11.59
CA ALA A 146 -1.59 -32.64 12.73
C ALA A 146 -0.75 -33.02 13.96
N ARG A 147 0.35 -33.76 13.75
CA ARG A 147 1.28 -34.14 14.81
C ARG A 147 2.02 -32.92 15.39
N ALA A 148 2.49 -32.01 14.54
CA ALA A 148 3.13 -30.78 14.97
C ALA A 148 2.20 -29.90 15.81
N LYS A 149 0.93 -29.77 15.39
CA LYS A 149 -0.11 -29.05 16.14
C LYS A 149 -0.36 -29.68 17.51
N LYS A 150 -0.44 -31.02 17.58
CA LYS A 150 -0.63 -31.76 18.85
C LYS A 150 0.56 -31.61 19.81
N LEU A 151 1.77 -31.50 19.28
CA LEU A 151 2.99 -31.31 20.05
C LEU A 151 3.27 -29.83 20.41
N GLY A 152 2.44 -28.90 19.95
CA GLY A 152 2.65 -27.47 20.18
C GLY A 152 3.93 -26.93 19.52
N ILE A 153 4.39 -27.54 18.43
CA ILE A 153 5.59 -27.08 17.71
C ILE A 153 5.25 -25.76 17.02
N ALA A 154 5.93 -24.69 17.40
CA ALA A 154 5.76 -23.38 16.79
C ALA A 154 6.25 -23.41 15.33
N GLN A 155 5.53 -22.72 14.46
CA GLN A 155 5.94 -22.56 13.07
C GLN A 155 7.24 -21.73 13.02
N LEU A 156 8.20 -22.17 12.20
CA LEU A 156 9.42 -21.43 11.97
C LEU A 156 9.10 -20.06 11.31
N PRO A 157 9.82 -18.99 11.69
CA PRO A 157 9.71 -17.71 11.00
C PRO A 157 10.00 -17.91 9.51
N LYS A 158 9.08 -17.47 8.66
CA LYS A 158 9.29 -17.50 7.21
C LYS A 158 10.25 -16.37 6.85
N PRO A 159 11.23 -16.60 5.96
CA PRO A 159 12.15 -15.55 5.54
C PRO A 159 11.47 -14.48 4.66
N TRP A 160 10.26 -14.75 4.18
CA TRP A 160 9.38 -13.78 3.54
C TRP A 160 8.10 -13.61 4.36
N LEU A 161 7.69 -12.36 4.55
CA LEU A 161 6.38 -12.04 5.10
C LEU A 161 5.29 -12.29 4.04
N PRO A 162 4.02 -12.45 4.47
CA PRO A 162 2.89 -12.43 3.53
C PRO A 162 2.93 -11.16 2.68
N PRO A 163 2.55 -11.22 1.39
CA PRO A 163 2.41 -10.02 0.57
C PRO A 163 1.49 -8.99 1.23
N LEU A 164 1.74 -7.71 0.97
CA LEU A 164 0.86 -6.63 1.44
C LEU A 164 -0.58 -6.89 0.99
N GLU A 165 -1.50 -6.84 1.95
CA GLU A 165 -2.93 -6.93 1.66
C GLU A 165 -3.37 -5.79 0.74
N GLU A 166 -4.42 -6.02 -0.05
CA GLU A 166 -4.97 -5.01 -0.97
C GLU A 166 -5.84 -3.98 -0.25
N ARG A 167 -6.47 -4.37 0.86
CA ARG A 167 -7.44 -3.56 1.60
C ARG A 167 -7.12 -3.58 3.08
N ILE A 168 -6.52 -2.50 3.55
CA ILE A 168 -6.22 -2.27 4.97
C ILE A 168 -7.08 -1.11 5.44
N TYR A 169 -7.71 -1.22 6.61
CA TYR A 169 -8.58 -0.16 7.12
C TYR A 169 -7.84 0.71 8.14
N LEU A 170 -7.92 2.03 7.97
CA LEU A 170 -7.26 2.98 8.84
C LEU A 170 -7.66 2.83 10.33
N PRO A 171 -8.95 2.58 10.70
CA PRO A 171 -9.32 2.34 12.10
C PRO A 171 -8.66 1.10 12.74
N GLU A 172 -8.29 0.10 11.95
CA GLU A 172 -7.60 -1.11 12.43
C GLU A 172 -6.09 -0.86 12.58
N LEU A 173 -5.55 0.00 11.71
CA LEU A 173 -4.13 0.34 11.67
C LEU A 173 -3.73 1.35 12.75
N HIS A 174 -4.62 2.32 13.00
CA HIS A 174 -4.45 3.38 13.98
C HIS A 174 -5.77 3.58 14.73
N ALA A 175 -5.96 2.78 15.79
CA ALA A 175 -7.16 2.80 16.61
C ALA A 175 -7.16 4.02 17.54
N VAL A 176 -7.66 5.16 17.04
CA VAL A 176 -7.81 6.41 17.79
C VAL A 176 -9.28 6.66 18.11
N ASP A 177 -9.62 6.82 19.40
CA ASP A 177 -10.90 7.42 19.78
C ASP A 177 -10.75 8.95 19.80
N PHE A 178 -11.40 9.61 18.85
CA PHE A 178 -11.36 11.07 18.73
C PHE A 178 -11.89 11.77 19.98
N ARG A 179 -12.79 11.15 20.74
CA ARG A 179 -13.38 11.74 21.96
C ARG A 179 -12.35 11.91 23.06
N GLU A 180 -11.38 11.00 23.13
CA GLU A 180 -10.26 11.06 24.06
C GLU A 180 -9.13 11.92 23.48
N SER A 181 -8.77 11.70 22.20
CA SER A 181 -7.67 12.39 21.55
C SER A 181 -7.85 13.91 21.56
N TRP A 182 -9.08 14.40 21.35
CA TRP A 182 -9.36 15.84 21.30
C TRP A 182 -9.23 16.57 22.64
N GLN A 183 -9.13 15.85 23.75
CA GLN A 183 -8.89 16.41 25.08
C GLN A 183 -7.40 16.61 25.38
N ASN A 184 -6.52 15.99 24.60
CA ASN A 184 -5.08 16.10 24.76
C ASN A 184 -4.56 17.45 24.21
N GLU A 185 -3.33 17.78 24.58
CA GLU A 185 -2.63 18.94 24.00
C GLU A 185 -2.47 18.77 22.48
N LYS A 186 -2.38 19.91 21.79
CA LYS A 186 -2.13 19.96 20.35
C LYS A 186 -0.87 19.16 19.98
N THR A 187 -1.03 18.18 19.10
CA THR A 187 0.05 17.34 18.58
C THR A 187 0.51 17.79 17.20
N ASP A 188 1.63 17.23 16.76
CA ASP A 188 2.14 17.42 15.41
C ASP A 188 1.24 16.74 14.37
N LEU A 189 1.20 17.28 13.15
CA LEU A 189 0.51 16.64 12.04
C LEU A 189 1.34 15.47 11.51
N GLU A 190 1.05 14.28 12.00
CA GLU A 190 1.73 13.05 11.62
C GLU A 190 0.74 11.99 11.13
N PRO A 191 0.14 12.16 9.93
CA PRO A 191 -0.89 11.24 9.45
C PRO A 191 -0.36 9.82 9.26
N VAL A 192 -1.13 8.84 9.75
CA VAL A 192 -1.02 7.44 9.36
C VAL A 192 -1.69 7.25 8.01
N ILE A 193 -0.93 6.71 7.06
CA ILE A 193 -1.32 6.62 5.65
C ILE A 193 -1.65 5.21 5.23
N GLY A 194 -0.95 4.21 5.77
CA GLY A 194 -1.00 2.87 5.24
C GLY A 194 0.03 1.93 5.87
N PHE A 195 0.29 0.80 5.22
CA PHE A 195 1.21 -0.21 5.72
C PHE A 195 2.34 -0.44 4.72
N ALA A 196 3.58 -0.37 5.19
CA ALA A 196 4.78 -0.45 4.39
C ALA A 196 5.47 -1.81 4.58
N ASP A 197 6.05 -2.33 3.50
CA ASP A 197 6.80 -3.57 3.47
C ASP A 197 8.30 -3.31 3.29
N LEU A 198 9.11 -3.79 4.24
CA LEU A 198 10.56 -3.64 4.27
C LEU A 198 11.20 -5.04 4.15
N PRO A 199 11.33 -5.59 2.92
CA PRO A 199 11.88 -6.93 2.72
C PRO A 199 13.30 -7.11 3.26
N GLU A 200 14.14 -6.07 3.17
CA GLU A 200 15.52 -6.09 3.69
C GLU A 200 15.59 -6.31 5.21
N MET A 201 14.56 -5.87 5.93
CA MET A 201 14.45 -6.01 7.39
C MET A 201 13.53 -7.17 7.80
N GLN A 202 12.90 -7.86 6.83
CA GLN A 202 11.83 -8.84 7.09
C GLN A 202 10.73 -8.27 8.00
N GLU A 203 10.35 -7.01 7.77
CA GLU A 203 9.41 -6.27 8.61
C GLU A 203 8.33 -5.61 7.76
N GLN A 204 7.09 -5.64 8.24
CA GLN A 204 6.01 -4.77 7.75
C GLN A 204 5.55 -3.87 8.89
N LYS A 205 5.35 -2.58 8.61
CA LYS A 205 5.02 -1.59 9.65
C LYS A 205 4.08 -0.50 9.16
N VAL A 206 3.43 0.15 10.13
CA VAL A 206 2.59 1.31 9.88
C VAL A 206 3.42 2.43 9.24
N LEU A 207 2.97 2.91 8.09
CA LEU A 207 3.50 4.07 7.40
C LEU A 207 2.84 5.33 7.96
N GLN A 208 3.61 6.04 8.79
CA GLN A 208 3.28 7.36 9.30
C GLN A 208 4.20 8.39 8.65
N LEU A 209 3.64 9.52 8.21
CA LEU A 209 4.39 10.61 7.60
C LEU A 209 4.43 11.80 8.54
N ASN A 210 5.55 12.49 8.65
CA ASN A 210 5.69 13.63 9.55
C ASN A 210 5.59 14.96 8.79
N MET A 211 4.40 15.56 8.75
CA MET A 211 4.21 16.85 8.05
C MET A 211 4.82 18.02 8.83
N ALA A 212 4.94 17.92 10.15
CA ALA A 212 5.58 18.96 10.95
C ALA A 212 7.09 19.09 10.66
N LYS A 213 7.75 17.99 10.28
CA LYS A 213 9.18 17.92 9.98
C LYS A 213 9.49 17.93 8.49
N ASP A 214 8.79 17.11 7.71
CA ASP A 214 9.05 16.89 6.29
C ASP A 214 8.16 17.78 5.40
N GLY A 215 7.21 18.50 6.00
CA GLY A 215 6.41 19.54 5.38
C GLY A 215 5.23 18.98 4.60
N HIS A 216 5.28 19.16 3.29
CA HIS A 216 4.15 18.95 2.39
C HIS A 216 4.16 17.55 1.80
N ILE A 217 2.98 17.04 1.45
CA ILE A 217 2.79 15.74 0.79
C ILE A 217 2.27 15.97 -0.61
N LEU A 218 2.87 15.27 -1.56
CA LEU A 218 2.43 15.27 -2.95
C LEU A 218 2.32 13.85 -3.46
N ILE A 219 1.14 13.52 -3.99
CA ILE A 219 0.83 12.20 -4.50
C ILE A 219 0.54 12.22 -5.99
N TYR A 220 1.06 11.22 -6.68
CA TYR A 220 0.90 11.03 -8.11
C TYR A 220 0.26 9.70 -8.40
N SER A 221 -0.66 9.66 -9.35
CA SER A 221 -1.28 8.39 -9.74
C SER A 221 -2.06 8.53 -11.04
N SER A 222 -2.14 7.44 -11.79
CA SER A 222 -3.08 7.35 -12.91
C SER A 222 -4.54 7.40 -12.41
N PRO A 223 -5.51 7.76 -13.27
CA PRO A 223 -6.92 7.74 -12.88
C PRO A 223 -7.34 6.36 -12.36
N GLY A 224 -8.10 6.32 -11.26
CA GLY A 224 -8.62 5.07 -10.67
C GLY A 224 -7.76 4.37 -9.62
N TYR A 225 -6.51 4.80 -9.38
CA TYR A 225 -5.60 4.08 -8.47
C TYR A 225 -5.41 4.74 -7.08
N GLY A 226 -6.43 5.48 -6.60
CA GLY A 226 -6.54 5.81 -5.17
C GLY A 226 -6.04 7.19 -4.72
N LYS A 227 -5.91 8.19 -5.62
CA LYS A 227 -5.56 9.58 -5.23
C LYS A 227 -6.50 10.14 -4.17
N SER A 228 -7.80 10.20 -4.49
CA SER A 228 -8.79 10.78 -3.57
C SER A 228 -8.90 9.95 -2.29
N THR A 229 -8.77 8.63 -2.36
CA THR A 229 -8.71 7.76 -1.18
C THR A 229 -7.54 8.11 -0.27
N PHE A 230 -6.34 8.34 -0.82
CA PHE A 230 -5.18 8.77 -0.02
C PHE A 230 -5.43 10.11 0.68
N LEU A 231 -6.02 11.08 -0.03
CA LEU A 231 -6.38 12.38 0.55
C LEU A 231 -7.41 12.20 1.68
N GLN A 232 -8.44 11.39 1.47
CA GLN A 232 -9.44 11.05 2.48
C GLN A 232 -8.83 10.39 3.70
N THR A 233 -7.95 9.40 3.51
CA THR A 233 -7.25 8.72 4.60
C THR A 233 -6.41 9.69 5.43
N THR A 234 -5.67 10.57 4.74
CA THR A 234 -4.85 11.61 5.40
C THR A 234 -5.72 12.55 6.26
N VAL A 235 -6.83 13.04 5.71
CA VAL A 235 -7.72 13.97 6.42
C VAL A 235 -8.44 13.27 7.59
N MET A 236 -8.94 12.06 7.39
CA MET A 236 -9.64 11.31 8.43
C MET A 236 -8.73 10.98 9.61
N ASP A 237 -7.49 10.54 9.35
CA ASP A 237 -6.53 10.28 10.44
C ASP A 237 -6.25 11.54 11.25
N LEU A 238 -5.94 12.65 10.57
CA LEU A 238 -5.67 13.92 11.23
C LEU A 238 -6.88 14.47 12.00
N ALA A 239 -8.09 14.30 11.48
CA ALA A 239 -9.33 14.72 12.12
C ALA A 239 -9.65 13.88 13.38
N ARG A 240 -9.31 12.58 13.39
CA ARG A 240 -9.43 11.73 14.59
C ARG A 240 -8.49 12.19 15.69
N VAL A 241 -7.26 12.57 15.34
CA VAL A 241 -6.23 12.94 16.31
C VAL A 241 -6.42 14.37 16.84
N ASN A 242 -6.75 15.33 15.97
CA ASN A 242 -6.74 16.75 16.30
C ASN A 242 -8.16 17.31 16.37
N ASN A 243 -8.45 18.17 17.36
CA ASN A 243 -9.74 18.83 17.44
C ASN A 243 -9.87 20.01 16.43
N PRO A 244 -11.09 20.48 16.13
CA PRO A 244 -11.33 21.56 15.17
C PRO A 244 -10.76 22.94 15.55
N GLU A 245 -10.33 23.14 16.80
CA GLU A 245 -9.62 24.36 17.22
C GLU A 245 -8.13 24.34 16.86
N ASN A 246 -7.57 23.13 16.72
CA ASN A 246 -6.16 22.91 16.45
C ASN A 246 -5.86 22.64 14.96
N LEU A 247 -6.85 22.16 14.19
CA LEU A 247 -6.70 21.83 12.78
C LEU A 247 -7.86 22.39 11.96
N HIS A 248 -7.53 23.22 10.96
CA HIS A 248 -8.47 23.71 9.97
C HIS A 248 -8.12 23.14 8.59
N VAL A 249 -9.11 22.60 7.89
CA VAL A 249 -8.94 21.95 6.59
C VAL A 249 -9.65 22.75 5.50
N TYR A 250 -8.94 23.09 4.43
CA TYR A 250 -9.51 23.62 3.20
C TYR A 250 -9.48 22.53 2.14
N LEU A 251 -10.66 22.12 1.66
CA LEU A 251 -10.79 21.12 0.60
C LEU A 251 -10.90 21.84 -0.74
N LEU A 252 -9.97 21.59 -1.65
CA LEU A 252 -9.95 22.13 -3.01
C LEU A 252 -10.15 20.94 -3.95
N ASP A 253 -11.41 20.69 -4.33
CA ASP A 253 -11.81 19.53 -5.11
C ASP A 253 -11.89 19.92 -6.59
N PHE A 254 -10.76 19.83 -7.30
CA PHE A 254 -10.68 20.15 -8.73
C PHE A 254 -10.79 18.90 -9.60
N GLY A 255 -11.19 17.77 -9.00
CA GLY A 255 -11.32 16.47 -9.65
C GLY A 255 -12.77 16.07 -9.85
N THR A 256 -13.09 14.84 -9.44
CA THR A 256 -14.42 14.23 -9.62
C THR A 256 -15.20 14.14 -8.31
N ASN A 257 -15.18 15.21 -7.50
CA ASN A 257 -15.84 15.26 -6.19
C ASN A 257 -15.32 14.20 -5.20
N GLY A 258 -14.03 13.87 -5.28
CA GLY A 258 -13.41 12.86 -4.44
C GLY A 258 -13.34 13.25 -2.96
N LEU A 259 -13.38 14.54 -2.63
CA LEU A 259 -13.29 15.05 -1.26
C LEU A 259 -14.67 15.31 -0.63
N LEU A 260 -15.76 15.20 -1.40
CA LEU A 260 -17.12 15.45 -0.94
C LEU A 260 -17.53 14.68 0.33
N PRO A 261 -17.12 13.41 0.55
CA PRO A 261 -17.44 12.69 1.80
C PRO A 261 -16.94 13.38 3.07
N LEU A 262 -15.89 14.21 2.98
CA LEU A 262 -15.24 14.88 4.10
C LEU A 262 -15.89 16.22 4.46
N LYS A 263 -16.78 16.75 3.61
CA LYS A 263 -17.32 18.12 3.71
C LYS A 263 -17.97 18.44 5.06
N GLU A 264 -18.57 17.44 5.71
CA GLU A 264 -19.29 17.62 6.98
C GLU A 264 -18.38 17.50 8.23
N LEU A 265 -17.08 17.29 8.06
CA LEU A 265 -16.15 17.30 9.19
C LEU A 265 -16.13 18.70 9.85
N PRO A 266 -16.17 18.79 11.18
CA PRO A 266 -16.16 20.09 11.87
C PRO A 266 -14.84 20.87 11.69
N HIS A 267 -13.78 20.20 11.23
CA HIS A 267 -12.47 20.80 10.88
C HIS A 267 -12.48 21.47 9.52
N VAL A 268 -13.43 21.16 8.64
CA VAL A 268 -13.46 21.70 7.28
C VAL A 268 -13.96 23.14 7.33
N ALA A 269 -13.08 24.06 6.97
CA ALA A 269 -13.38 25.47 6.86
C ALA A 269 -14.28 25.75 5.65
N ASP A 270 -13.91 25.21 4.49
CA ASP A 270 -14.66 25.37 3.25
C ASP A 270 -14.28 24.26 2.25
N THR A 271 -15.18 24.01 1.30
CA THR A 271 -14.94 23.15 0.14
C THR A 271 -15.10 24.00 -1.12
N ILE A 272 -14.07 23.99 -1.95
CA ILE A 272 -13.92 24.90 -3.10
C ILE A 272 -13.80 24.08 -4.36
N MET A 273 -14.68 24.36 -5.33
CA MET A 273 -14.61 23.81 -6.68
C MET A 273 -13.81 24.72 -7.61
N ILE A 274 -13.35 24.17 -8.73
CA ILE A 274 -12.46 24.89 -9.66
C ILE A 274 -13.12 26.10 -10.33
N ASP A 275 -14.45 26.07 -10.49
CA ASP A 275 -15.28 27.10 -11.11
C ASP A 275 -15.67 28.24 -10.13
N GLU A 276 -15.46 28.05 -8.82
CA GLU A 276 -15.73 29.06 -7.79
C GLU A 276 -14.61 30.12 -7.72
N THR A 277 -14.41 30.85 -8.81
CA THR A 277 -13.31 31.83 -8.99
C THR A 277 -13.26 32.90 -7.91
N GLU A 278 -14.40 33.38 -7.41
CA GLU A 278 -14.46 34.34 -6.30
C GLU A 278 -13.91 33.74 -5.00
N LYS A 279 -14.30 32.50 -4.65
CA LYS A 279 -13.78 31.80 -3.47
C LYS A 279 -12.29 31.58 -3.57
N ILE A 280 -11.79 31.11 -4.72
CA ILE A 280 -10.36 30.91 -4.96
C ILE A 280 -9.60 32.23 -4.77
N SER A 281 -10.10 33.34 -5.33
CA SER A 281 -9.49 34.67 -5.19
C SER A 281 -9.44 35.12 -3.73
N LYS A 282 -10.51 34.89 -2.97
CA LYS A 282 -10.59 35.23 -1.54
C LYS A 282 -9.68 34.34 -0.70
N LEU A 283 -9.61 33.04 -0.98
CA LEU A 283 -8.66 32.11 -0.35
C LEU A 283 -7.23 32.63 -0.49
N ILE A 284 -6.81 32.97 -1.71
CA ILE A 284 -5.46 33.48 -1.98
C ILE A 284 -5.15 34.72 -1.13
N ARG A 285 -6.10 35.66 -1.02
CA ARG A 285 -5.95 36.88 -0.21
C ARG A 285 -5.89 36.59 1.29
N LEU A 286 -6.76 35.71 1.78
CA LEU A 286 -6.83 35.33 3.19
C LEU A 286 -5.55 34.59 3.62
N THR A 287 -5.13 33.59 2.85
CA THR A 287 -3.90 32.84 3.07
C THR A 287 -2.68 33.77 3.07
N SER A 288 -2.57 34.67 2.07
CA SER A 288 -1.47 35.65 2.02
C SER A 288 -1.44 36.56 3.25
N SER A 289 -2.60 36.96 3.76
CA SER A 289 -2.72 37.80 4.95
C SER A 289 -2.35 37.03 6.22
N GLU A 290 -2.78 35.76 6.32
CA GLU A 290 -2.47 34.89 7.45
C GLU A 290 -0.98 34.56 7.52
N ILE A 291 -0.31 34.30 6.38
CA ILE A 291 1.15 34.12 6.33
C ILE A 291 1.88 35.35 6.90
N LYS A 292 1.48 36.56 6.46
CA LYS A 292 2.06 37.81 6.96
C LYS A 292 1.81 37.99 8.47
N LYS A 293 0.60 37.68 8.95
CA LYS A 293 0.23 37.76 10.36
C LYS A 293 1.06 36.82 11.22
N ARG A 294 1.20 35.55 10.82
CA ARG A 294 1.99 34.54 11.56
C ARG A 294 3.47 34.90 11.58
N LYS A 295 4.05 35.35 10.47
CA LYS A 295 5.44 35.84 10.44
C LYS A 295 5.68 37.02 11.37
N ARG A 296 4.75 37.99 11.41
CA ARG A 296 4.84 39.12 12.34
C ARG A 296 4.81 38.65 13.80
N ARG A 297 3.95 37.69 14.12
CA ARG A 297 3.89 37.05 15.45
C ARG A 297 5.21 36.40 15.83
N LEU A 298 5.80 35.59 14.94
CA LEU A 298 7.12 34.97 15.17
C LEU A 298 8.20 36.03 15.43
N SER A 299 8.24 37.07 14.60
CA SER A 299 9.22 38.16 14.71
C SER A 299 9.06 38.96 16.01
N GLN A 300 7.82 39.20 16.48
CA GLN A 300 7.55 39.91 17.73
C GLN A 300 8.07 39.16 18.96
N TYR A 301 8.05 37.83 18.92
CA TYR A 301 8.54 36.97 20.00
C TYR A 301 9.99 36.49 19.79
N GLY A 302 10.63 36.84 18.67
CA GLY A 302 12.01 36.44 18.37
C GLY A 302 12.20 34.93 18.16
N VAL A 303 11.17 34.22 17.71
CA VAL A 303 11.17 32.76 17.56
C VAL A 303 11.18 32.32 16.09
N ALA A 304 11.67 31.11 15.81
CA ALA A 304 11.87 30.62 14.45
C ALA A 304 10.66 29.87 13.86
N ASN A 305 9.74 29.35 14.67
CA ASN A 305 8.61 28.55 14.19
C ASN A 305 7.38 28.68 15.10
N LEU A 306 6.24 28.19 14.61
CA LEU A 306 4.94 28.31 15.28
C LEU A 306 4.92 27.60 16.64
N LYS A 307 5.52 26.42 16.79
CA LYS A 307 5.55 25.70 18.07
C LYS A 307 6.28 26.51 19.15
N MET A 308 7.41 27.13 18.80
CA MET A 308 8.12 28.03 19.71
C MET A 308 7.29 29.25 20.08
N TYR A 309 6.51 29.79 19.13
CA TYR A 309 5.57 30.87 19.41
C TYR A 309 4.47 30.45 20.38
N GLU A 310 3.81 29.30 20.16
CA GLU A 310 2.75 28.79 21.05
C GLU A 310 3.30 28.56 22.46
N LYS A 311 4.50 27.98 22.57
CA LYS A 311 5.17 27.78 23.87
C LYS A 311 5.50 29.08 24.60
N ALA A 312 5.96 30.11 23.87
CA ALA A 312 6.37 31.40 24.43
C ALA A 312 5.19 32.32 24.76
N SER A 313 4.18 32.38 23.89
CA SER A 313 3.00 33.25 24.00
C SER A 313 1.86 32.64 24.81
N LYS A 314 1.83 31.31 24.95
CA LYS A 314 0.68 30.52 25.47
C LYS A 314 -0.60 30.67 24.65
N GLU A 315 -0.53 31.27 23.45
CA GLU A 315 -1.64 31.32 22.49
C GLU A 315 -1.49 30.16 21.51
N HIS A 316 -2.52 29.30 21.41
CA HIS A 316 -2.57 28.25 20.39
C HIS A 316 -3.04 28.81 19.05
N VAL A 317 -2.41 28.34 17.97
CA VAL A 317 -2.73 28.75 16.61
C VAL A 317 -3.02 27.49 15.79
N PRO A 318 -4.18 27.40 15.13
CA PRO A 318 -4.53 26.21 14.37
C PRO A 318 -3.57 25.98 13.20
N ASP A 319 -3.23 24.73 12.94
CA ASP A 319 -2.61 24.33 11.69
C ASP A 319 -3.63 24.42 10.55
N LEU A 320 -3.20 24.96 9.40
CA LEU A 320 -4.03 25.04 8.21
C LEU A 320 -3.57 24.00 7.20
N LEU A 321 -4.46 23.06 6.86
CA LEU A 321 -4.21 22.01 5.89
C LEU A 321 -4.98 22.32 4.60
N PHE A 322 -4.25 22.52 3.50
CA PHE A 322 -4.85 22.65 2.17
C PHE A 322 -4.75 21.31 1.45
N VAL A 323 -5.90 20.71 1.18
CA VAL A 323 -6.04 19.42 0.50
C VAL A 323 -6.51 19.71 -0.91
N ILE A 324 -5.65 19.45 -1.91
CA ILE A 324 -5.91 19.80 -3.30
C ILE A 324 -6.01 18.50 -4.10
N ASP A 325 -7.21 18.17 -4.59
CA ASP A 325 -7.39 17.04 -5.49
C ASP A 325 -7.30 17.50 -6.95
N ASN A 326 -6.56 16.75 -7.77
CA ASN A 326 -6.38 16.97 -9.20
C ASN A 326 -5.78 18.35 -9.54
N TYR A 327 -4.55 18.60 -9.09
CA TYR A 327 -3.84 19.85 -9.36
C TYR A 327 -3.69 20.18 -10.85
N ASP A 328 -3.70 19.18 -11.73
CA ASP A 328 -3.63 19.33 -13.19
C ASP A 328 -4.64 20.37 -13.72
N ALA A 329 -5.85 20.42 -13.14
CA ALA A 329 -6.92 21.33 -13.53
C ALA A 329 -6.63 22.81 -13.23
N VAL A 330 -5.72 23.11 -12.28
CA VAL A 330 -5.38 24.49 -11.90
C VAL A 330 -4.82 25.29 -13.06
N ARG A 331 -4.11 24.63 -13.99
CA ARG A 331 -3.45 25.29 -15.13
C ARG A 331 -4.41 26.04 -16.04
N GLU A 332 -5.65 25.56 -16.12
CA GLU A 332 -6.69 26.09 -17.01
C GLU A 332 -7.60 27.12 -16.33
N ALA A 333 -7.43 27.33 -15.01
CA ALA A 333 -8.27 28.25 -14.24
C ALA A 333 -7.82 29.71 -14.36
N ASP A 334 -8.78 30.64 -14.30
CA ASP A 334 -8.55 32.09 -14.42
C ASP A 334 -7.53 32.64 -13.41
N ASN A 335 -7.48 32.07 -12.21
CA ASN A 335 -6.60 32.51 -11.12
C ASN A 335 -5.30 31.70 -11.02
N SER A 336 -4.95 30.91 -12.05
CA SER A 336 -3.81 29.97 -12.05
C SER A 336 -2.51 30.61 -11.54
N ASP A 337 -2.07 31.73 -12.12
CA ASP A 337 -0.81 32.40 -11.72
C ASP A 337 -0.79 32.86 -10.26
N ALA A 338 -1.92 33.37 -9.76
CA ALA A 338 -2.03 33.84 -8.38
C ALA A 338 -2.08 32.65 -7.40
N PHE A 339 -2.76 31.58 -7.79
CA PHE A 339 -2.85 30.34 -7.04
C PHE A 339 -1.49 29.64 -6.97
N GLU A 340 -0.77 29.50 -8.09
CA GLU A 340 0.58 28.94 -8.14
C GLU A 340 1.55 29.73 -7.23
N LYS A 341 1.45 31.07 -7.21
CA LYS A 341 2.25 31.90 -6.29
C LYS A 341 1.93 31.61 -4.82
N MET A 342 0.66 31.44 -4.48
CA MET A 342 0.23 31.06 -3.13
C MET A 342 0.80 29.69 -2.74
N ILE A 343 0.65 28.68 -3.60
CA ILE A 343 1.15 27.32 -3.33
C ILE A 343 2.67 27.31 -3.21
N THR A 344 3.38 28.03 -4.09
CA THR A 344 4.85 28.17 -3.99
C THR A 344 5.27 28.83 -2.69
N GLN A 345 4.53 29.85 -2.24
CA GLN A 345 4.79 30.48 -0.96
C GLN A 345 4.55 29.52 0.21
N ILE A 346 3.42 28.80 0.23
CA ILE A 346 3.17 27.80 1.28
C ILE A 346 4.25 26.71 1.26
N ALA A 347 4.59 26.17 0.08
CA ALA A 347 5.58 25.10 -0.03
C ALA A 347 6.94 25.49 0.57
N ARG A 348 7.35 26.76 0.37
CA ARG A 348 8.66 27.25 0.79
C ARG A 348 8.76 27.61 2.28
N GLU A 349 7.69 28.17 2.86
CA GLU A 349 7.74 28.76 4.21
C GLU A 349 6.59 28.34 5.14
N GLY A 350 5.57 27.68 4.61
CA GLY A 350 4.32 27.33 5.29
C GLY A 350 4.51 26.39 6.47
N ALA A 351 5.30 25.32 6.32
CA ALA A 351 5.48 24.33 7.37
C ALA A 351 5.97 24.94 8.70
N SER A 352 6.88 25.92 8.64
CA SER A 352 7.41 26.62 9.82
C SER A 352 6.37 27.46 10.57
N ILE A 353 5.31 27.86 9.88
CA ILE A 353 4.23 28.72 10.39
C ILE A 353 2.88 27.98 10.46
N GLY A 354 2.88 26.65 10.41
CA GLY A 354 1.68 25.81 10.54
C GLY A 354 0.72 25.87 9.35
N LEU A 355 1.23 26.03 8.13
CA LEU A 355 0.48 25.88 6.87
C LEU A 355 1.04 24.68 6.11
N HIS A 356 0.18 23.72 5.78
CA HIS A 356 0.55 22.43 5.22
C HIS A 356 -0.22 22.15 3.92
N LEU A 357 0.35 21.34 3.05
CA LEU A 357 -0.22 21.02 1.73
C LEU A 357 -0.26 19.51 1.58
N VAL A 358 -1.39 19.00 1.09
CA VAL A 358 -1.52 17.62 0.60
C VAL A 358 -2.14 17.73 -0.79
N ILE A 359 -1.37 17.43 -1.81
CA ILE A 359 -1.74 17.69 -3.20
C ILE A 359 -1.77 16.36 -3.95
N SER A 360 -2.81 16.13 -4.75
CA SER A 360 -2.82 15.07 -5.74
C SER A 360 -2.62 15.63 -7.14
N ALA A 361 -1.87 14.90 -7.97
CA ALA A 361 -1.68 15.21 -9.38
C ALA A 361 -1.64 13.91 -10.20
N SER A 362 -1.89 14.00 -11.49
CA SER A 362 -1.82 12.84 -12.38
C SER A 362 -0.37 12.48 -12.72
N ARG A 363 0.51 13.49 -12.84
CA ARG A 363 1.93 13.35 -13.17
C ARG A 363 2.79 14.38 -12.45
N GLN A 364 4.09 14.11 -12.34
CA GLN A 364 5.05 15.02 -11.71
C GLN A 364 5.16 16.37 -12.44
N ASN A 365 5.14 16.34 -13.77
CA ASN A 365 5.27 17.54 -14.60
C ASN A 365 4.05 18.47 -14.58
N ALA A 366 2.96 18.11 -13.88
CA ALA A 366 1.82 18.98 -13.65
C ALA A 366 2.17 20.21 -12.80
N MET A 367 3.22 20.11 -11.97
CA MET A 367 3.70 21.21 -11.13
C MET A 367 5.05 21.75 -11.57
N ARG A 368 5.28 23.04 -11.29
CA ARG A 368 6.56 23.69 -11.57
C ARG A 368 7.65 23.20 -10.61
N MET A 369 8.89 23.16 -11.10
CA MET A 369 10.06 22.72 -10.33
C MET A 369 10.25 23.48 -9.01
N GLN A 370 9.89 24.77 -8.97
CA GLN A 370 10.01 25.58 -7.75
C GLN A 370 9.08 25.10 -6.63
N VAL A 371 7.92 24.53 -6.96
CA VAL A 371 7.03 23.91 -5.96
C VAL A 371 7.61 22.56 -5.56
N LEU A 372 7.94 21.71 -6.54
CA LEU A 372 8.44 20.36 -6.32
C LEU A 372 9.70 20.32 -5.44
N SER A 373 10.63 21.26 -5.62
CA SER A 373 11.87 21.32 -4.83
C SER A 373 11.65 21.61 -3.34
N ASN A 374 10.49 22.14 -2.96
CA ASN A 374 10.13 22.44 -1.58
C ASN A 374 9.22 21.36 -0.96
N ILE A 375 8.84 20.33 -1.72
CA ILE A 375 8.02 19.21 -1.23
C ILE A 375 8.91 17.97 -1.14
N LYS A 376 9.28 17.60 0.08
CA LYS A 376 10.15 16.44 0.34
C LYS A 376 9.40 15.12 0.15
N ILE A 377 8.16 15.03 0.63
CA ILE A 377 7.38 13.81 0.54
C ILE A 377 6.66 13.77 -0.80
N GLN A 378 7.19 12.97 -1.71
CA GLN A 378 6.62 12.73 -3.03
C GLN A 378 6.38 11.23 -3.21
N ILE A 379 5.13 10.87 -3.51
CA ILE A 379 4.67 9.49 -3.47
C ILE A 379 4.01 9.15 -4.82
N PRO A 380 4.62 8.30 -5.66
CA PRO A 380 3.91 7.66 -6.75
C PRO A 380 3.09 6.48 -6.22
N LEU A 381 1.78 6.53 -6.40
CA LEU A 381 0.96 5.31 -6.50
C LEU A 381 1.19 4.68 -7.88
N TYR A 382 0.32 3.73 -8.26
CA TYR A 382 0.36 3.17 -9.60
C TYR A 382 0.28 4.26 -10.69
N LEU A 383 1.28 4.25 -11.56
CA LEU A 383 1.43 5.10 -12.74
C LEU A 383 1.66 4.18 -13.95
N ILE A 384 0.89 4.40 -15.01
CA ILE A 384 1.00 3.61 -16.26
C ILE A 384 2.41 3.73 -16.86
N ASP A 385 2.99 4.93 -16.81
CA ASP A 385 4.36 5.17 -17.28
C ASP A 385 5.38 4.99 -16.15
N ARG A 386 6.22 3.96 -16.29
CA ARG A 386 7.27 3.63 -15.31
C ARG A 386 8.39 4.68 -15.26
N THR A 387 8.56 5.50 -16.28
CA THR A 387 9.55 6.58 -16.28
C THR A 387 9.20 7.68 -15.28
N ASP A 388 7.91 7.95 -15.09
CA ASP A 388 7.42 8.93 -14.12
C ASP A 388 7.77 8.49 -12.68
N VAL A 389 7.61 7.21 -12.35
CA VAL A 389 7.97 6.66 -11.02
C VAL A 389 9.45 6.93 -10.71
N ARG A 390 10.35 6.65 -11.67
CA ARG A 390 11.79 6.88 -11.51
C ARG A 390 12.16 8.35 -11.35
N ALA A 391 11.42 9.26 -11.99
CA ALA A 391 11.62 10.69 -11.84
C ALA A 391 11.26 11.19 -10.43
N ILE A 392 10.35 10.49 -9.74
CA ILE A 392 9.88 10.83 -8.40
C ILE A 392 10.76 10.22 -7.31
N VAL A 393 10.95 8.88 -7.31
CA VAL A 393 11.65 8.19 -6.22
C VAL A 393 13.14 7.95 -6.50
N GLY A 394 13.56 8.11 -7.76
CA GLY A 394 14.90 7.77 -8.24
C GLY A 394 14.98 6.34 -8.77
N LYS A 395 16.21 5.82 -8.90
CA LYS A 395 16.43 4.45 -9.36
C LYS A 395 15.88 3.45 -8.34
N THR A 396 14.97 2.60 -8.79
CA THR A 396 14.39 1.50 -8.01
C THR A 396 14.10 0.31 -8.93
N ASP A 397 14.24 -0.90 -8.38
CA ASP A 397 13.84 -2.16 -9.02
C ASP A 397 12.48 -2.65 -8.49
N ILE A 398 11.87 -1.92 -7.56
CA ILE A 398 10.53 -2.22 -7.02
C ILE A 398 9.48 -1.86 -8.08
N GLU A 399 8.64 -2.82 -8.42
CA GLU A 399 7.48 -2.60 -9.28
C GLU A 399 6.23 -2.30 -8.44
N ILE A 400 5.47 -1.29 -8.87
CA ILE A 400 4.17 -0.99 -8.27
C ILE A 400 3.13 -1.87 -8.96
N GLU A 401 2.51 -2.77 -8.20
CA GLU A 401 1.41 -3.60 -8.69
C GLU A 401 0.20 -2.73 -9.08
N GLU A 402 -0.60 -3.21 -10.03
CA GLU A 402 -1.81 -2.55 -10.55
C GLU A 402 -2.98 -2.66 -9.56
N ILE A 403 -2.76 -2.22 -8.32
CA ILE A 403 -3.69 -2.30 -7.21
C ILE A 403 -3.97 -0.86 -6.73
N PRO A 404 -5.24 -0.43 -6.62
CA PRO A 404 -5.57 0.89 -6.09
C PRO A 404 -4.97 1.11 -4.69
N GLY A 405 -4.31 2.26 -4.49
CA GLY A 405 -3.65 2.59 -3.22
C GLY A 405 -2.25 1.98 -3.04
N ARG A 406 -1.79 1.10 -3.94
CA ARG A 406 -0.41 0.61 -3.94
C ARG A 406 0.53 1.70 -4.44
N GLY A 407 1.62 1.92 -3.73
CA GLY A 407 2.61 2.94 -4.10
C GLY A 407 3.98 2.69 -3.52
N ILE A 408 4.89 3.59 -3.85
CA ILE A 408 6.23 3.63 -3.27
C ILE A 408 6.39 4.92 -2.49
N VAL A 409 6.95 4.82 -1.29
CA VAL A 409 7.38 5.97 -0.49
C VAL A 409 8.89 5.94 -0.39
N LYS A 410 9.52 7.11 -0.56
CA LYS A 410 10.96 7.26 -0.35
C LYS A 410 11.21 7.81 1.04
N LEU A 411 11.58 6.93 1.96
CA LEU A 411 12.15 7.32 3.26
C LEU A 411 13.66 7.46 3.05
N ASP A 412 14.45 6.47 3.47
CA ASP A 412 15.87 6.37 3.12
C ASP A 412 16.05 5.70 1.74
N ASN A 413 15.35 4.58 1.57
CA ASN A 413 15.24 3.83 0.31
C ASN A 413 13.78 3.84 -0.17
N PRO A 414 13.54 3.58 -1.47
CA PRO A 414 12.19 3.31 -1.99
C PRO A 414 11.60 2.08 -1.28
N ILE A 415 10.41 2.23 -0.70
CA ILE A 415 9.70 1.19 0.05
C ILE A 415 8.29 1.05 -0.52
N LEU A 416 7.84 -0.19 -0.76
CA LEU A 416 6.50 -0.47 -1.22
C LEU A 416 5.52 -0.33 -0.04
N PHE A 417 4.36 0.29 -0.27
CA PHE A 417 3.32 0.41 0.74
C PHE A 417 1.93 0.34 0.13
N GLN A 418 0.96 -0.06 0.94
CA GLN A 418 -0.46 -0.01 0.62
C GLN A 418 -1.12 1.13 1.42
N THR A 419 -1.80 2.03 0.72
CA THR A 419 -2.62 3.08 1.33
C THR A 419 -3.81 2.44 2.06
N ALA A 420 -4.02 2.82 3.32
CA ALA A 420 -5.18 2.39 4.09
C ALA A 420 -6.45 3.07 3.56
N LEU A 421 -7.57 2.38 3.66
CA LEU A 421 -8.90 2.92 3.42
C LEU A 421 -9.33 3.77 4.62
N PRO A 422 -9.94 4.95 4.41
CA PRO A 422 -10.23 5.90 5.49
C PRO A 422 -11.19 5.37 6.57
N ALA A 423 -12.09 4.45 6.19
CA ALA A 423 -13.05 3.80 7.07
C ALA A 423 -13.27 2.34 6.65
N SER A 424 -13.76 1.52 7.58
CA SER A 424 -14.14 0.12 7.31
C SER A 424 -15.33 0.06 6.35
N GLY A 425 -15.37 -0.96 5.48
CA GLY A 425 -16.51 -1.16 4.57
C GLY A 425 -16.26 -2.23 3.52
N THR A 426 -17.29 -3.01 3.18
CA THR A 426 -17.19 -4.09 2.20
C THR A 426 -17.01 -3.59 0.77
N ASP A 427 -17.53 -2.40 0.46
CA ASP A 427 -17.42 -1.74 -0.84
C ASP A 427 -17.20 -0.22 -0.69
N THR A 428 -17.05 0.48 -1.81
CA THR A 428 -16.78 1.92 -1.84
C THR A 428 -17.91 2.76 -1.24
N LEU A 429 -19.17 2.35 -1.43
CA LEU A 429 -20.32 3.09 -0.90
C LEU A 429 -20.36 2.97 0.62
N ALA A 430 -20.16 1.77 1.17
CA ALA A 430 -20.07 1.55 2.60
C ALA A 430 -18.95 2.36 3.25
N ILE A 431 -17.79 2.49 2.57
CA ILE A 431 -16.69 3.34 3.04
C ILE A 431 -17.12 4.81 3.09
N ILE A 432 -17.75 5.33 2.04
CA ILE A 432 -18.24 6.72 1.99
C ILE A 432 -19.29 6.98 3.09
N GLU A 433 -20.25 6.08 3.26
CA GLU A 433 -21.28 6.17 4.29
C GLU A 433 -20.65 6.21 5.69
N ASN A 434 -19.63 5.38 5.94
CA ASN A 434 -18.93 5.36 7.22
C ASN A 434 -18.09 6.61 7.47
N ILE A 435 -17.42 7.17 6.45
CA ILE A 435 -16.76 8.49 6.56
C ILE A 435 -17.78 9.56 6.97
N GLN A 436 -18.91 9.65 6.26
CA GLN A 436 -19.94 10.66 6.51
C GLN A 436 -20.59 10.48 7.87
N LYS A 437 -20.83 9.22 8.29
CA LYS A 437 -21.37 8.90 9.61
C LYS A 437 -20.41 9.38 10.70
N GLU A 438 -19.13 9.04 10.59
CA GLU A 438 -18.11 9.46 11.56
C GLU A 438 -17.96 10.99 11.59
N ALA A 439 -17.98 11.66 10.43
CA ALA A 439 -17.95 13.11 10.35
C ALA A 439 -19.13 13.78 11.07
N LYS A 440 -20.35 13.24 10.92
CA LYS A 440 -21.54 13.70 11.67
C LYS A 440 -21.43 13.46 13.17
N GLU A 441 -20.82 12.35 13.59
CA GLU A 441 -20.59 12.07 15.01
C GLU A 441 -19.59 13.06 15.61
N MET A 442 -18.49 13.34 14.89
CA MET A 442 -17.50 14.37 15.21
C MET A 442 -18.14 15.77 15.31
N ASP A 443 -18.97 16.14 14.33
CA ASP A 443 -19.67 17.42 14.30
C ASP A 443 -20.63 17.60 15.48
N ARG A 444 -21.39 16.56 15.84
CA ARG A 444 -22.30 16.58 16.99
C ARG A 444 -21.57 16.64 18.32
N PHE A 445 -20.40 16.00 18.42
CA PHE A 445 -19.60 15.96 19.64
C PHE A 445 -18.90 17.29 19.90
N TRP A 446 -18.42 17.98 18.85
CA TRP A 446 -17.68 19.22 19.00
C TRP A 446 -18.57 20.43 19.28
N SER A 447 -18.39 21.02 20.47
CA SER A 447 -19.07 22.27 20.90
C SER A 447 -18.15 23.50 20.98
N GLY A 448 -16.85 23.32 20.71
CA GLY A 448 -15.87 24.40 20.72
C GLY A 448 -15.91 25.28 19.47
N LYS A 449 -14.89 26.13 19.32
CA LYS A 449 -14.76 27.01 18.15
C LYS A 449 -14.50 26.18 16.89
N ARG A 450 -15.03 26.65 15.78
CA ARG A 450 -14.88 26.03 14.45
C ARG A 450 -14.19 27.00 13.49
N PRO A 451 -13.52 26.50 12.44
CA PRO A 451 -13.03 27.35 11.38
C PRO A 451 -14.17 28.15 10.74
N ALA A 452 -13.88 29.39 10.35
CA ALA A 452 -14.83 30.20 9.62
C ALA A 452 -14.74 29.88 8.11
N PRO A 453 -15.87 29.79 7.40
CA PRO A 453 -15.88 29.62 5.95
C PRO A 453 -15.34 30.86 5.24
N ILE A 454 -15.02 30.71 3.96
CA ILE A 454 -14.55 31.83 3.15
C ILE A 454 -15.73 32.80 2.97
N PRO A 455 -15.56 34.09 3.29
CA PRO A 455 -16.66 35.04 3.25
C PRO A 455 -17.02 35.36 1.79
N VAL A 456 -18.01 34.68 1.23
CA VAL A 456 -18.57 34.96 -0.11
C VAL A 456 -19.74 35.92 0.00
N MET A 457 -19.93 36.80 -1.00
CA MET A 457 -21.15 37.61 -1.04
C MET A 457 -22.31 36.70 -1.50
N PRO A 458 -23.39 36.54 -0.72
CA PRO A 458 -24.53 35.77 -1.20
C PRO A 458 -25.16 36.46 -2.42
N GLU A 459 -25.66 35.68 -3.38
CA GLU A 459 -26.31 36.19 -4.59
C GLU A 459 -27.52 37.08 -4.25
N VAL A 460 -28.24 36.70 -3.19
CA VAL A 460 -29.34 37.47 -2.62
C VAL A 460 -29.08 37.59 -1.12
N LEU A 461 -28.88 38.81 -0.64
CA LEU A 461 -28.78 39.11 0.79
C LEU A 461 -30.12 39.69 1.25
N GLU A 462 -30.95 38.87 1.90
CA GLU A 462 -32.18 39.38 2.49
C GLU A 462 -31.86 40.19 3.76
N PHE A 463 -32.59 41.28 3.96
CA PHE A 463 -32.35 42.18 5.11
C PHE A 463 -32.42 41.46 6.47
N PRO A 464 -33.37 40.53 6.74
CA PRO A 464 -33.38 39.79 8.00
C PRO A 464 -32.12 38.95 8.21
N GLN A 465 -31.54 38.40 7.14
CA GLN A 465 -30.29 37.63 7.20
C GLN A 465 -29.09 38.54 7.48
N PHE A 466 -29.05 39.71 6.86
CA PHE A 466 -28.05 40.75 7.17
C PHE A 466 -28.14 41.20 8.63
N ALA A 467 -29.35 41.48 9.12
CA ALA A 467 -29.59 41.94 10.49
C ALA A 467 -29.25 40.88 11.55
N ALA A 468 -29.42 39.60 11.23
CA ALA A 468 -29.07 38.48 12.09
C ALA A 468 -27.56 38.20 12.15
N ASN A 469 -26.78 38.67 11.18
CA ASN A 469 -25.35 38.37 11.06
C ASN A 469 -24.55 38.90 12.28
N PRO A 470 -23.77 38.05 12.98
CA PRO A 470 -22.98 38.46 14.14
C PRO A 470 -22.00 39.61 13.84
N ALA A 471 -21.38 39.61 12.66
CA ALA A 471 -20.45 40.68 12.26
C ALA A 471 -21.19 42.00 12.01
N ALA A 472 -22.41 41.95 11.45
CA ALA A 472 -23.23 43.14 11.26
C ALA A 472 -23.63 43.76 12.62
N LYS A 473 -23.98 42.92 13.61
CA LYS A 473 -24.26 43.38 14.98
C LYS A 473 -23.03 44.04 15.61
N GLU A 474 -21.86 43.40 15.49
CA GLU A 474 -20.59 43.97 15.97
C GLU A 474 -20.25 45.32 15.30
N TYR A 475 -20.51 45.45 13.99
CA TYR A 475 -20.30 46.71 13.26
C TYR A 475 -21.30 47.80 13.66
N ALA A 476 -22.54 47.46 14.01
CA ALA A 476 -23.49 48.41 14.55
C ALA A 476 -23.09 48.90 15.94
N GLU A 477 -22.58 48.00 16.79
CA GLU A 477 -22.05 48.35 18.12
C GLU A 477 -20.83 49.28 18.02
N LYS A 478 -19.99 49.10 16.99
CA LYS A 478 -18.85 49.98 16.69
C LYS A 478 -19.24 51.27 15.95
N GLY A 479 -20.53 51.48 15.65
CA GLY A 479 -21.05 52.67 14.95
C GLY A 479 -20.68 52.75 13.46
N TRP A 480 -20.22 51.65 12.85
CA TRP A 480 -19.86 51.60 11.43
C TRP A 480 -21.08 51.44 10.52
N ILE A 481 -22.18 50.94 11.07
CA ILE A 481 -23.50 50.98 10.45
C ILE A 481 -24.51 51.58 11.44
N PRO A 482 -25.50 52.37 10.97
CA PRO A 482 -26.47 53.01 11.85
C PRO A 482 -27.27 51.97 12.63
N SER A 483 -27.39 52.08 13.96
CA SER A 483 -28.06 51.07 14.79
C SER A 483 -29.56 50.87 14.48
N TRP A 484 -30.21 51.83 13.83
CA TRP A 484 -31.59 51.70 13.31
C TRP A 484 -31.68 50.84 12.03
N SER A 485 -30.57 50.70 11.29
CA SER A 485 -30.49 49.90 10.07
C SER A 485 -30.43 48.39 10.29
N LEU A 486 -30.60 47.92 11.54
CA LEU A 486 -30.76 46.50 11.88
C LEU A 486 -32.18 46.19 12.42
N LYS A 487 -33.08 47.19 12.47
CA LYS A 487 -34.42 47.08 13.07
C LYS A 487 -35.59 47.18 12.07
N MET A 488 -35.30 47.36 10.77
CA MET A 488 -36.29 47.25 9.69
C MET A 488 -36.56 45.79 9.32
#